data_AF-A0A4U0EP74-F1
#
_entry.id   AF-A0A4U0EP74-F1
#
_cell.length_a   1.000
_cell.length_b   1.000
_cell.length_c   1.000
_cell.angle_alpha   90.00
_cell.angle_beta   90.00
_cell.angle_gamma   90.00
#
_symmetry.space_group_name_H-M   'P 1'
#
loop_
_entity.id
_entity.type
_entity.pdbx_description
1 polymer ?
#
loop_
_entity_poly.entity_id
_entity_poly.type
_entity_poly.pdbx_seq_one_letter_code
_entity_poly.pdbx_strand_id
1 'polypeptide(L)'
;MSNSQQKSTKRTSSFRRTDKRVFKKSILGGSIVATLIAATPLIFNLYQSVPDTKIWDTFLFTYESGWYESAAVSAWTLMGKLVPLMLLIIWFFTNKHWWYHSLIVPIAMYIYQIIEIINSDLEAIDKDLILYLLPVMAIIIPSIYLIKAKMFNKINSADKSLEELEEEFKVGGKGFWGKLSDYF
;
A
#
# COMPACT_ATOMS: atom_id res chain seq x y z
N MET A 1 27.86 46.09 -10.40
CA MET A 1 27.49 45.10 -9.36
C MET A 1 25.97 44.87 -9.28
N SER A 2 25.24 44.59 -10.38
CA SER A 2 23.75 44.46 -10.35
C SER A 2 23.18 43.11 -10.81
N ASN A 3 24.01 42.18 -11.28
CA ASN A 3 23.51 40.98 -11.99
C ASN A 3 23.25 39.75 -11.07
N SER A 4 23.71 39.77 -9.81
CA SER A 4 23.53 38.63 -8.88
C SER A 4 22.15 38.62 -8.22
N GLN A 5 21.61 39.80 -7.86
CA GLN A 5 20.28 39.93 -7.25
C GLN A 5 19.17 39.46 -8.22
N GLN A 6 19.27 39.81 -9.50
CA GLN A 6 18.25 39.46 -10.49
C GLN A 6 18.20 37.93 -10.80
N LYS A 7 19.33 37.22 -10.69
CA LYS A 7 19.39 35.75 -10.77
C LYS A 7 18.78 35.06 -9.55
N SER A 8 18.94 35.62 -8.35
CA SER A 8 18.36 35.10 -7.11
C SER A 8 16.82 35.17 -7.11
N THR A 9 16.24 36.29 -7.56
CA THR A 9 14.78 36.49 -7.65
C THR A 9 14.13 35.59 -8.72
N LYS A 10 14.82 35.32 -9.83
CA LYS A 10 14.33 34.35 -10.84
C LYS A 10 14.36 32.90 -10.32
N ARG A 11 15.40 32.49 -9.57
CA ARG A 11 15.47 31.15 -8.96
C ARG A 11 14.36 30.94 -7.93
N THR A 12 14.13 31.88 -7.02
CA THR A 12 13.08 31.80 -5.99
C THR A 12 11.67 31.80 -6.58
N SER A 13 11.40 32.62 -7.61
CA SER A 13 10.09 32.61 -8.30
C SER A 13 9.82 31.32 -9.09
N SER A 14 10.85 30.70 -9.67
CA SER A 14 10.74 29.40 -10.33
C SER A 14 10.44 28.27 -9.32
N PHE A 15 11.13 28.24 -8.18
CA PHE A 15 10.88 27.28 -7.09
C PHE A 15 9.45 27.40 -6.56
N ARG A 16 8.98 28.62 -6.30
CA ARG A 16 7.63 28.89 -5.79
C ARG A 16 6.52 28.52 -6.79
N ARG A 17 6.80 28.52 -8.10
CA ARG A 17 5.87 28.04 -9.14
C ARG A 17 5.83 26.51 -9.21
N THR A 18 6.97 25.84 -9.07
CA THR A 18 7.07 24.38 -9.03
C THR A 18 6.36 23.82 -7.80
N ASP A 19 6.55 24.45 -6.65
CA ASP A 19 5.93 24.07 -5.37
C ASP A 19 4.39 24.17 -5.42
N LYS A 20 3.85 25.26 -6.00
CA LYS A 20 2.41 25.38 -6.25
C LYS A 20 1.84 24.33 -7.20
N ARG A 21 2.61 23.88 -8.20
CA ARG A 21 2.16 22.81 -9.13
C ARG A 21 2.17 21.45 -8.46
N VAL A 22 3.19 21.15 -7.66
CA VAL A 22 3.27 19.91 -6.87
C VAL A 22 2.14 19.86 -5.85
N PHE A 23 1.90 20.95 -5.13
CA PHE A 23 0.81 21.08 -4.16
C PHE A 23 -0.58 20.92 -4.80
N LYS A 24 -0.82 21.51 -5.99
CA LYS A 24 -2.08 21.32 -6.72
C LYS A 24 -2.28 19.88 -7.18
N LYS A 25 -1.23 19.21 -7.64
CA LYS A 25 -1.29 17.79 -8.03
C LYS A 25 -1.58 16.87 -6.84
N SER A 26 -0.98 17.14 -5.67
CA SER A 26 -1.25 16.35 -4.46
C SER A 26 -2.68 16.56 -3.94
N ILE A 27 -3.23 17.77 -4.04
CA ILE A 27 -4.63 18.03 -3.68
C ILE A 27 -5.58 17.31 -4.65
N LEU A 28 -5.33 17.40 -5.96
CA LEU A 28 -6.19 16.74 -6.95
C LEU A 28 -6.20 15.22 -6.77
N GLY A 29 -5.03 14.60 -6.54
CA GLY A 29 -4.93 13.17 -6.24
C GLY A 29 -5.65 12.79 -4.95
N GLY A 30 -5.48 13.58 -3.88
CA GLY A 30 -6.16 13.36 -2.60
C GLY A 30 -7.69 13.48 -2.71
N SER A 31 -8.19 14.46 -3.46
CA SER A 31 -9.64 14.63 -3.69
C SER A 31 -10.24 13.46 -4.46
N ILE A 32 -9.58 12.96 -5.52
CA ILE A 32 -10.06 11.80 -6.28
C ILE A 32 -10.16 10.57 -5.37
N VAL A 33 -9.11 10.30 -4.59
CA VAL A 33 -9.10 9.18 -3.64
C VAL A 33 -10.19 9.34 -2.59
N ALA A 34 -10.36 10.52 -2.01
CA ALA A 34 -11.39 10.79 -1.01
C ALA A 34 -12.81 10.60 -1.58
N THR A 35 -13.06 11.05 -2.81
CA THR A 35 -14.34 10.83 -3.50
C THR A 35 -14.60 9.35 -3.77
N LEU A 36 -13.59 8.57 -4.19
CA LEU A 36 -13.72 7.13 -4.38
C LEU A 36 -14.07 6.41 -3.08
N ILE A 37 -13.40 6.75 -1.98
CA ILE A 37 -13.69 6.19 -0.65
C ILE A 37 -15.12 6.58 -0.22
N ALA A 38 -15.52 7.84 -0.38
CA ALA A 38 -16.87 8.30 -0.04
C ALA A 38 -17.95 7.64 -0.91
N ALA A 39 -17.62 7.31 -2.16
CA ALA A 39 -18.51 6.61 -3.08
C ALA A 39 -18.62 5.10 -2.80
N THR A 40 -17.88 4.56 -1.81
CA THR A 40 -17.88 3.11 -1.49
C THR A 40 -19.29 2.51 -1.35
N PRO A 41 -20.26 3.13 -0.63
CA PRO A 41 -21.60 2.57 -0.53
C PRO A 41 -22.31 2.50 -1.88
N LEU A 42 -22.08 3.48 -2.76
CA LEU A 42 -22.67 3.49 -4.10
C LEU A 42 -22.05 2.41 -4.97
N ILE A 43 -20.71 2.27 -4.94
CA ILE A 43 -19.98 1.24 -5.69
C ILE A 43 -20.42 -0.15 -5.23
N PHE A 44 -20.56 -0.37 -3.92
CA PHE A 44 -21.06 -1.63 -3.40
C PHE A 44 -22.44 -1.94 -3.97
N ASN A 45 -23.38 -1.00 -3.90
CA ASN A 45 -24.76 -1.19 -4.35
C ASN A 45 -24.94 -1.38 -5.86
N LEU A 46 -23.88 -1.29 -6.68
CA LEU A 46 -23.95 -1.61 -8.10
C LEU A 46 -24.44 -3.05 -8.36
N TYR A 47 -24.25 -3.98 -7.41
CA TYR A 47 -24.77 -5.35 -7.55
C TYR A 47 -26.30 -5.37 -7.72
N GLN A 48 -27.03 -4.37 -7.20
CA GLN A 48 -28.50 -4.33 -7.30
C GLN A 48 -28.99 -4.15 -8.74
N SER A 49 -28.11 -3.74 -9.66
CA SER A 49 -28.43 -3.63 -11.09
C SER A 49 -28.37 -4.98 -11.82
N VAL A 50 -27.86 -6.02 -11.16
CA VAL A 50 -27.74 -7.38 -11.72
C VAL A 50 -29.06 -8.12 -11.49
N PRO A 51 -29.64 -8.75 -12.53
CA PRO A 51 -30.89 -9.47 -12.40
C PRO A 51 -30.73 -10.74 -11.55
N ASP A 52 -31.80 -11.11 -10.85
CA ASP A 52 -31.89 -12.33 -10.06
C ASP A 52 -32.24 -13.53 -10.96
N THR A 53 -31.31 -13.87 -11.85
CA THR A 53 -31.45 -14.95 -12.84
C THR A 53 -30.18 -15.79 -12.89
N LYS A 54 -30.31 -17.10 -13.14
CA LYS A 54 -29.15 -18.01 -13.23
C LYS A 54 -28.19 -17.66 -14.38
N ILE A 55 -28.76 -17.25 -15.51
CA ILE A 55 -28.00 -16.80 -16.68
C ILE A 55 -28.30 -15.31 -16.86
N TRP A 56 -27.28 -14.48 -16.74
CA TRP A 56 -27.36 -13.06 -17.00
C TRP A 56 -26.75 -12.76 -18.37
N ASP A 57 -27.62 -12.50 -19.33
CA ASP A 57 -27.21 -12.13 -20.69
C ASP A 57 -27.23 -10.61 -20.85
N THR A 58 -26.09 -10.05 -21.26
CA THR A 58 -25.90 -8.62 -21.51
C THR A 58 -25.37 -8.44 -22.93
N PHE A 59 -25.60 -7.28 -23.54
CA PHE A 59 -25.09 -6.94 -24.88
C PHE A 59 -23.58 -7.19 -25.08
N LEU A 60 -22.78 -7.20 -24.00
CA LEU A 60 -21.33 -7.37 -24.05
C LEU A 60 -20.84 -8.77 -23.63
N PHE A 61 -21.60 -9.52 -22.83
CA PHE A 61 -21.19 -10.80 -22.26
C PHE A 61 -22.39 -11.57 -21.70
N THR A 62 -22.25 -12.89 -21.61
CA THR A 62 -23.18 -13.77 -20.91
C THR A 62 -22.46 -14.33 -19.68
N TYR A 63 -23.09 -14.22 -18.51
CA TYR A 63 -22.58 -14.74 -17.24
C TYR A 63 -23.51 -15.82 -16.70
N GLU A 64 -22.97 -17.00 -16.39
CA GLU A 64 -23.70 -18.07 -15.71
C GLU A 64 -23.25 -18.14 -14.24
N SER A 65 -24.21 -18.13 -13.32
CA SER A 65 -23.95 -18.01 -11.89
C SER A 65 -23.50 -19.33 -11.23
N GLY A 66 -23.43 -20.44 -11.97
CA GLY A 66 -22.99 -21.75 -11.47
C GLY A 66 -23.66 -22.15 -10.15
N TRP A 67 -22.82 -22.44 -9.14
CA TRP A 67 -23.20 -22.81 -7.77
C TRP A 67 -24.05 -21.77 -7.01
N TYR A 68 -23.99 -20.49 -7.40
CA TYR A 68 -24.75 -19.44 -6.71
C TYR A 68 -26.22 -19.40 -7.13
N GLU A 69 -26.61 -20.09 -8.21
CA GLU A 69 -27.96 -20.18 -8.79
C GLU A 69 -28.61 -18.85 -9.23
N SER A 70 -28.06 -17.72 -8.79
CA SER A 70 -28.48 -16.35 -9.08
C SER A 70 -27.27 -15.46 -9.37
N ALA A 71 -27.30 -14.77 -10.52
CA ALA A 71 -26.29 -13.79 -10.87
C ALA A 71 -26.24 -12.61 -9.88
N ALA A 72 -27.38 -12.24 -9.28
CA ALA A 72 -27.44 -11.19 -8.26
C ALA A 72 -26.68 -11.59 -6.99
N VAL A 73 -26.80 -12.85 -6.55
CA VAL A 73 -26.06 -13.39 -5.39
C VAL A 73 -24.56 -13.46 -5.67
N SER A 74 -24.16 -13.92 -6.87
CA SER A 74 -22.76 -13.90 -7.30
C SER A 74 -22.21 -12.48 -7.31
N ALA A 75 -22.94 -11.52 -7.88
CA ALA A 75 -22.53 -10.13 -7.96
C ALA A 75 -22.42 -9.47 -6.58
N TRP A 76 -23.36 -9.75 -5.67
CA TRP A 76 -23.30 -9.27 -4.29
C TRP A 76 -22.06 -9.81 -3.56
N THR A 77 -21.80 -11.10 -3.71
CA THR A 77 -20.63 -11.77 -3.10
C THR A 77 -19.33 -11.22 -3.69
N LEU A 78 -19.28 -11.02 -5.00
CA LEU A 78 -18.16 -10.39 -5.70
C LEU A 78 -17.92 -8.95 -5.21
N MET A 79 -18.95 -8.12 -5.09
CA MET A 79 -18.83 -6.76 -4.55
C MET A 79 -18.34 -6.75 -3.10
N GLY A 80 -18.74 -7.76 -2.31
CA GLY A 80 -18.23 -7.99 -0.95
C GLY A 80 -16.72 -8.27 -0.88
N LYS A 81 -16.08 -8.68 -1.99
CA LYS A 81 -14.62 -8.86 -2.08
C LYS A 81 -13.92 -7.71 -2.81
N LEU A 82 -14.54 -7.23 -3.88
CA LEU A 82 -14.01 -6.19 -4.75
C LEU A 82 -13.91 -4.82 -4.04
N VAL A 83 -14.90 -4.49 -3.20
CA VAL A 83 -14.88 -3.24 -2.43
C VAL A 83 -13.75 -3.21 -1.39
N PRO A 84 -13.60 -4.22 -0.51
CA PRO A 84 -12.43 -4.29 0.39
C PRO A 84 -11.10 -4.29 -0.36
N LEU A 85 -10.99 -5.01 -1.48
CA LEU A 85 -9.78 -5.02 -2.30
C LEU A 85 -9.44 -3.62 -2.82
N MET A 86 -10.43 -2.89 -3.34
CA MET A 86 -10.26 -1.50 -3.79
C MET A 86 -9.73 -0.61 -2.67
N LEU A 87 -10.32 -0.70 -1.47
CA LEU A 87 -9.90 0.08 -0.31
C LEU A 87 -8.48 -0.28 0.14
N LEU A 88 -8.12 -1.57 0.12
CA LEU A 88 -6.77 -2.02 0.44
C LEU A 88 -5.74 -1.54 -0.58
N ILE A 89 -6.06 -1.53 -1.87
CA ILE A 89 -5.20 -0.99 -2.93
C ILE A 89 -5.00 0.52 -2.73
N ILE A 90 -6.09 1.26 -2.49
CA ILE A 90 -6.03 2.69 -2.18
C ILE A 90 -5.14 2.91 -0.95
N TRP A 91 -5.34 2.11 0.10
CA TRP A 91 -4.54 2.22 1.32
C TRP A 91 -3.06 1.91 1.06
N PHE A 92 -2.76 0.87 0.29
CA PHE A 92 -1.40 0.50 -0.07
C PHE A 92 -0.65 1.63 -0.77
N PHE A 93 -1.27 2.32 -1.74
CA PHE A 93 -0.63 3.42 -2.46
C PHE A 93 -0.61 4.74 -1.70
N THR A 94 -1.54 4.96 -0.77
CA THR A 94 -1.61 6.21 0.01
C THR A 94 -0.81 6.15 1.32
N ASN A 95 -0.56 4.95 1.84
CA ASN A 95 0.16 4.74 3.09
C ASN A 95 1.66 5.01 2.90
N LYS A 96 2.23 5.87 3.76
CA LYS A 96 3.65 6.24 3.76
C LYS A 96 4.47 5.52 4.84
N HIS A 97 3.81 4.70 5.65
CA HIS A 97 4.45 3.94 6.71
C HIS A 97 5.10 2.69 6.15
N TRP A 98 6.20 2.28 6.76
CA TRP A 98 7.04 1.16 6.33
C TRP A 98 6.32 -0.20 6.26
N TRP A 99 5.32 -0.38 7.11
CA TRP A 99 4.57 -1.64 7.23
C TRP A 99 3.55 -1.84 6.11
N TYR A 100 3.32 -0.88 5.21
CA TYR A 100 2.31 -0.98 4.15
C TYR A 100 2.41 -2.24 3.27
N HIS A 101 3.61 -2.82 3.15
CA HIS A 101 3.83 -4.11 2.48
C HIS A 101 3.04 -5.28 3.10
N SER A 102 2.65 -5.19 4.37
CA SER A 102 1.79 -6.20 5.00
C SER A 102 0.41 -6.27 4.34
N LEU A 103 -0.05 -5.19 3.70
CA LEU A 103 -1.32 -5.14 2.96
C LEU A 103 -1.29 -6.01 1.70
N ILE A 104 -0.12 -6.39 1.19
CA ILE A 104 0.00 -7.29 0.03
C ILE A 104 -0.65 -8.65 0.35
N VAL A 105 -0.56 -9.12 1.60
CA VAL A 105 -1.15 -10.41 2.01
C VAL A 105 -2.68 -10.40 1.86
N PRO A 106 -3.45 -9.48 2.48
CA PRO A 106 -4.89 -9.43 2.27
C PRO A 106 -5.27 -9.06 0.84
N ILE A 107 -4.48 -8.24 0.13
CA ILE A 107 -4.72 -7.96 -1.30
C ILE A 107 -4.66 -9.25 -2.12
N ALA A 108 -3.63 -10.07 -1.94
CA ALA A 108 -3.49 -11.36 -2.63
C ALA A 108 -4.64 -12.32 -2.28
N MET A 109 -5.05 -12.36 -1.01
CA MET A 109 -6.18 -13.16 -0.55
C MET A 109 -7.49 -12.75 -1.25
N TYR A 110 -7.82 -11.45 -1.31
CA TYR A 110 -9.03 -10.99 -1.98
C TYR A 110 -8.98 -11.22 -3.50
N ILE A 111 -7.82 -11.05 -4.14
CA ILE A 111 -7.66 -11.35 -5.58
C ILE A 111 -7.96 -12.83 -5.84
N TYR A 112 -7.43 -13.73 -5.03
CA TYR A 112 -7.70 -15.16 -5.16
C TYR A 112 -9.19 -15.48 -5.01
N GLN A 113 -9.83 -14.93 -3.96
CA GLN A 113 -11.26 -15.15 -3.73
C GLN A 113 -12.12 -14.62 -4.89
N ILE A 114 -11.72 -13.54 -5.55
CA ILE A 114 -12.41 -13.02 -6.73
C ILE A 114 -12.26 -13.99 -7.92
N ILE A 115 -11.07 -14.53 -8.13
CA ILE A 115 -10.82 -15.52 -9.19
C ILE A 115 -11.68 -16.77 -8.96
N GLU A 116 -11.80 -17.22 -7.71
CA GLU A 116 -12.65 -18.34 -7.33
C GLU A 116 -14.13 -18.09 -7.61
N ILE A 117 -14.65 -16.91 -7.24
CA ILE A 117 -16.05 -16.53 -7.50
C ILE A 117 -16.36 -16.47 -9.00
N ILE A 118 -15.43 -15.96 -9.81
CA ILE A 118 -15.60 -15.86 -11.27
C ILE A 118 -15.51 -17.25 -11.92
N ASN A 119 -14.72 -18.15 -11.36
CA ASN A 119 -14.53 -19.51 -11.86
C ASN A 119 -15.26 -20.53 -10.97
N SER A 120 -16.55 -20.31 -10.71
CA SER A 120 -17.38 -21.13 -9.83
C SER A 120 -17.55 -22.60 -10.25
N ASP A 121 -17.11 -22.97 -11.46
CA ASP A 121 -17.11 -24.34 -11.98
C ASP A 121 -15.78 -25.09 -11.76
N LEU A 122 -14.76 -24.43 -11.21
CA LEU A 122 -13.53 -25.10 -10.79
C LEU A 122 -13.78 -25.77 -9.43
N GLU A 123 -14.06 -27.07 -9.45
CA GLU A 123 -14.23 -27.91 -8.25
C GLU A 123 -13.12 -27.64 -7.22
N ALA A 124 -13.54 -27.22 -6.01
CA ALA A 124 -12.83 -27.42 -4.74
C ALA A 124 -11.34 -27.00 -4.68
N ILE A 125 -11.00 -25.83 -5.21
CA ILE A 125 -9.68 -25.18 -5.01
C ILE A 125 -9.53 -24.59 -3.58
N ASP A 126 -10.62 -24.52 -2.82
CA ASP A 126 -10.73 -23.97 -1.46
C ASP A 126 -9.81 -24.66 -0.43
N LYS A 127 -9.33 -25.89 -0.68
CA LYS A 127 -8.49 -26.64 0.27
C LYS A 127 -7.03 -26.17 0.35
N ASP A 128 -6.49 -25.52 -0.68
CA ASP A 128 -5.05 -25.27 -0.80
C ASP A 128 -4.65 -23.79 -0.83
N LEU A 129 -5.59 -22.85 -0.72
CA LEU A 129 -5.29 -21.40 -0.73
C LEU A 129 -4.23 -21.02 0.32
N ILE A 130 -4.37 -21.51 1.54
CA ILE A 130 -3.39 -21.27 2.62
C ILE A 130 -1.99 -21.80 2.23
N LEU A 131 -1.92 -22.94 1.54
CA LEU A 131 -0.66 -23.54 1.10
C LEU A 131 -0.01 -22.73 -0.03
N TYR A 132 -0.79 -22.16 -0.96
CA TYR A 132 -0.30 -21.25 -2.00
C TYR A 132 0.10 -19.87 -1.46
N LEU A 133 -0.59 -19.37 -0.43
CA LEU A 133 -0.25 -18.09 0.20
C LEU A 133 1.00 -18.18 1.09
N LEU A 134 1.31 -19.37 1.61
CA LEU A 134 2.44 -19.64 2.50
C LEU A 134 3.81 -19.18 1.95
N PRO A 135 4.21 -19.54 0.71
CA PRO A 135 5.47 -19.05 0.14
C PRO A 135 5.47 -17.52 -0.07
N VAL A 136 4.32 -16.93 -0.38
CA VAL A 136 4.19 -15.46 -0.50
C VAL A 136 4.39 -14.79 0.86
N MET A 137 3.78 -15.33 1.92
CA MET A 137 3.99 -14.87 3.29
C MET A 137 5.45 -15.06 3.76
N ALA A 138 6.08 -16.18 3.39
CA ALA A 138 7.48 -16.46 3.70
C ALA A 138 8.46 -15.47 3.04
N ILE A 139 8.09 -14.82 1.94
CA ILE A 139 8.90 -13.77 1.30
C ILE A 139 8.57 -12.39 1.88
N ILE A 140 7.28 -12.09 2.08
CA ILE A 140 6.82 -10.77 2.53
C ILE A 140 7.25 -10.49 3.96
N ILE A 141 7.11 -11.47 4.87
CA ILE A 141 7.44 -11.27 6.30
C ILE A 141 8.92 -10.87 6.46
N PRO A 142 9.92 -11.61 5.95
CA PRO A 142 11.31 -11.18 6.01
C PRO A 142 11.57 -9.84 5.31
N SER A 143 10.92 -9.59 4.16
CA SER A 143 11.08 -8.33 3.43
C SER A 143 10.65 -7.12 4.28
N ILE A 144 9.56 -7.24 5.04
CA ILE A 144 9.09 -6.21 5.98
C ILE A 144 10.14 -5.95 7.08
N TYR A 145 10.73 -7.00 7.65
CA TYR A 145 11.76 -6.88 8.69
C TYR A 145 13.05 -6.25 8.15
N LEU A 146 13.46 -6.58 6.92
CA LEU A 146 14.63 -5.97 6.27
C LEU A 146 14.42 -4.48 6.00
N ILE A 147 13.22 -4.07 5.59
CA ILE A 147 12.89 -2.66 5.37
C ILE A 147 12.88 -1.90 6.70
N LYS A 148 12.31 -2.48 7.76
CA LYS A 148 12.37 -1.91 9.11
C LYS A 148 13.82 -1.75 9.59
N ALA A 149 14.66 -2.76 9.38
CA ALA A 149 16.08 -2.71 9.74
C ALA A 149 16.84 -1.63 8.95
N LYS A 150 16.59 -1.49 7.65
CA LYS A 150 17.15 -0.41 6.82
C LYS A 150 16.71 0.97 7.31
N MET A 151 15.45 1.12 7.71
CA MET A 151 14.96 2.38 8.26
C MET A 151 15.56 2.71 9.62
N PHE A 152 15.67 1.72 10.51
CA PHE A 152 16.33 1.88 11.80
C PHE A 152 17.80 2.26 11.63
N ASN A 153 18.52 1.59 10.72
CA ASN A 153 19.89 1.94 10.38
C ASN A 153 19.99 3.35 9.79
N LYS A 154 19.04 3.76 8.93
CA LYS A 154 19.02 5.10 8.34
C LYS A 154 18.78 6.19 9.38
N ILE A 155 17.89 5.96 10.35
CA ILE A 155 17.60 6.89 11.45
C ILE A 155 18.80 6.97 12.40
N ASN A 156 19.39 5.84 12.80
CA ASN A 156 20.59 5.82 13.63
C ASN A 156 21.82 6.42 12.93
N SER A 157 21.93 6.33 11.60
CA SER A 157 22.98 6.99 10.83
C SER A 157 22.71 8.47 10.55
N ALA A 158 21.48 8.95 10.76
CA ALA A 158 21.11 10.34 10.56
C ALA A 158 21.32 11.19 11.83
N ASP A 159 21.25 10.58 13.02
CA ASP A 159 21.43 11.28 14.29
C ASP A 159 22.88 11.33 14.80
N LYS A 160 23.75 10.40 14.41
CA LYS A 160 25.19 10.54 14.67
C LYS A 160 25.84 11.29 13.52
N SER A 161 26.12 12.58 13.72
CA SER A 161 26.97 13.32 12.79
C SER A 161 28.34 12.61 12.73
N LEU A 162 28.99 12.64 11.56
CA LEU A 162 30.36 12.11 11.41
C LEU A 162 31.34 12.76 12.41
N GLU A 163 30.98 13.93 12.93
CA GLU A 163 31.68 14.69 13.96
C GLU A 163 31.58 14.03 15.35
N GLU A 164 30.39 13.56 15.76
CA GLU A 164 30.23 12.79 17.01
C GLU A 164 30.90 11.40 16.94
N LEU A 165 30.91 10.75 15.77
CA LEU A 165 31.65 9.50 15.59
C LEU A 165 33.16 9.73 15.66
N GLU A 166 33.68 10.79 15.03
CA GLU A 166 35.09 11.16 15.17
C GLU A 166 35.45 11.55 16.61
N GLU A 167 34.57 12.24 17.33
CA GLU A 167 34.77 12.56 18.75
C GLU A 167 34.73 11.30 19.62
N GLU A 168 33.83 10.35 19.37
CA GLU A 168 33.78 9.07 20.08
C GLU A 168 35.03 8.21 19.80
N PHE A 169 35.58 8.27 18.58
CA PHE A 169 36.85 7.63 18.22
C PHE A 169 38.09 8.37 18.79
N LYS A 170 38.05 9.71 18.90
CA LYS A 170 39.13 10.52 19.51
C LYS A 170 39.13 10.41 21.05
N VAL A 171 37.97 10.26 21.67
CA VAL A 171 37.80 10.10 23.13
C VAL A 171 37.94 8.61 23.55
N GLY A 172 37.63 7.68 22.65
CA GLY A 172 37.59 6.23 22.87
C GLY A 172 38.94 5.51 22.90
N GLY A 173 39.94 6.05 23.61
CA GLY A 173 41.16 5.33 23.96
C GLY A 173 40.98 4.32 25.11
N LYS A 174 39.79 4.21 25.70
CA LYS A 174 39.52 3.29 26.82
C LYS A 174 38.68 2.12 26.34
N GLY A 175 39.32 0.95 26.25
CA GLY A 175 38.66 -0.32 25.98
C GLY A 175 37.57 -0.63 27.01
N PHE A 176 36.69 -1.57 26.66
CA PHE A 176 35.46 -1.97 27.38
C PHE A 176 35.56 -1.96 28.93
N TRP A 177 36.72 -2.31 29.47
CA TRP A 177 37.03 -2.32 30.91
C TRP A 177 37.08 -0.94 31.58
N GLY A 178 37.44 0.12 30.86
CA GLY A 178 37.48 1.48 31.41
C GLY A 178 36.10 2.11 31.62
N LYS A 179 35.06 1.60 30.93
CA LYS A 179 33.67 2.06 31.13
C LYS A 179 32.98 1.38 32.32
N LEU A 180 33.50 0.26 32.81
CA LEU A 180 32.89 -0.50 33.92
C LEU A 180 33.30 0.05 35.31
N SER A 181 34.47 0.68 35.42
CA SER A 181 34.95 1.27 36.70
C SER A 181 34.35 2.64 37.02
N ASP A 182 33.69 3.30 36.06
CA ASP A 182 33.08 4.61 36.31
C ASP A 182 31.68 4.47 36.97
N TYR A 183 31.18 3.23 37.11
CA TYR A 183 29.87 2.92 37.68
C TYR A 183 29.93 2.09 38.98
N PHE A 184 31.13 1.74 39.46
CA PHE A 184 31.38 1.02 40.71
C PHE A 184 32.60 1.61 41.43
#